data_AF-A0A6A4AJS0-F1
#
_entry.id   AF-A0A6A4AJS0-F1
#
_cell.length_a   1.000
_cell.length_b   1.000
_cell.length_c   1.000
_cell.angle_alpha   90.00
_cell.angle_beta   90.00
_cell.angle_gamma   90.00
#
_symmetry.space_group_name_H-M   'P 1'
#
loop_
_entity.id
_entity.type
_entity.pdbx_description
1 polymer ?
#
loop_
_entity_poly.entity_id
_entity_poly.type
_entity_poly.pdbx_seq_one_letter_code
_entity_poly.pdbx_strand_id
1 'polypeptide(L)'
;LRQRSRRQQDDTRKYVYHSGSVYAGARVESSGDQGRPRRIGQLRAVQAPVVDSLPTAVVRVHGERHRIKLDTVAQYSVAGEEWQQYGEKQHVLPPVDYVEGFTGAVSRVLGVWRFKFRTQYEQTMEVDALIVEGATGEFLLGESWMMKKGVKIDFVSCEMKWYEDDTKKIVPF
;
A
#
# COMPACT_ATOMS: atom_id res chain seq x y z
N LEU A 1 16.43 34.65 39.33
CA LEU A 1 15.69 34.28 38.10
C LEU A 1 16.15 32.89 37.65
N ARG A 2 15.30 31.87 37.67
CA ARG A 2 15.59 30.55 37.07
C ARG A 2 14.73 30.39 35.82
N GLN A 3 15.36 30.44 34.65
CA GLN A 3 14.73 30.14 33.37
C GLN A 3 14.25 28.69 33.37
N ARG A 4 12.94 28.49 33.24
CA ARG A 4 12.35 27.20 32.87
C ARG A 4 12.63 26.97 31.40
N SER A 5 13.51 26.02 31.09
CA SER A 5 13.65 25.48 29.74
C SER A 5 12.34 24.76 29.38
N ARG A 6 11.48 25.40 28.57
CA ARG A 6 10.43 24.70 27.84
C ARG A 6 11.14 23.75 26.87
N ARG A 7 11.27 22.47 27.25
CA ARG A 7 11.39 21.38 26.28
C ARG A 7 10.03 21.35 25.58
N GLN A 8 9.98 22.00 24.42
CA GLN A 8 8.90 21.82 23.46
C GLN A 8 9.10 20.41 22.91
N GLN A 9 8.53 19.43 23.61
CA GLN A 9 8.37 18.09 23.10
C GLN A 9 7.35 18.25 21.98
N ASP A 10 7.81 18.17 20.74
CA ASP A 10 6.97 18.19 19.54
C ASP A 10 6.11 16.91 19.59
N ASP A 11 4.98 17.01 20.31
CA ASP A 11 4.07 15.91 20.60
C ASP A 11 3.15 15.71 19.38
N THR A 12 3.77 15.47 18.22
CA THR A 12 3.05 15.17 16.98
C THR A 12 2.30 13.86 17.19
N ARG A 13 0.97 13.92 17.06
CA ARG A 13 0.11 12.76 17.27
C ARG A 13 0.42 11.76 16.15
N LYS A 14 0.99 10.61 16.50
CA LYS A 14 1.28 9.53 15.56
C LYS A 14 0.91 8.18 16.13
N TYR A 15 0.37 7.31 15.28
CA TYR A 15 0.39 5.88 15.57
C TYR A 15 1.68 5.28 15.03
N VAL A 16 2.09 4.16 15.60
CA VAL A 16 3.21 3.37 15.11
C VAL A 16 2.64 2.04 14.64
N TYR A 17 2.80 1.74 13.36
CA TYR A 17 2.51 0.41 12.85
C TYR A 17 3.72 -0.48 13.13
N HIS A 18 3.48 -1.66 13.69
CA HIS A 18 4.51 -2.66 13.93
C HIS A 18 4.27 -3.81 12.95
N SER A 19 5.17 -3.97 11.98
CA SER A 19 5.13 -5.10 11.06
C SER A 19 5.36 -6.40 11.82
N GLY A 20 4.47 -7.36 11.60
CA GLY A 20 4.68 -8.77 11.96
C GLY A 20 5.13 -9.62 10.77
N SER A 21 5.35 -9.00 9.61
CA SER A 21 5.58 -9.66 8.34
C SER A 21 7.09 -9.78 8.05
N VAL A 22 7.48 -10.92 7.50
CA VAL A 22 8.83 -11.12 6.93
C VAL A 22 8.67 -11.27 5.42
N TYR A 23 9.31 -10.42 4.63
CA TYR A 23 9.26 -10.50 3.17
C TYR A 23 10.57 -11.06 2.63
N ALA A 24 10.46 -11.90 1.60
CA ALA A 24 11.62 -12.28 0.82
C ALA A 24 12.15 -11.04 0.06
N GLY A 25 13.48 -10.93 -0.04
CA GLY A 25 14.09 -9.93 -0.92
C GLY A 25 13.69 -10.18 -2.37
N ALA A 26 13.65 -9.12 -3.19
CA ALA A 26 13.40 -9.27 -4.62
C ALA A 26 14.46 -10.18 -5.24
N ARG A 27 14.02 -11.26 -5.88
CA ARG A 27 14.91 -12.20 -6.58
C ARG A 27 15.26 -11.63 -7.94
N VAL A 28 16.55 -11.68 -8.30
CA VAL A 28 17.01 -11.25 -9.62
C VAL A 28 17.14 -12.48 -10.49
N GLU A 29 16.28 -12.59 -11.51
CA GLU A 29 16.41 -13.61 -12.54
C GLU A 29 17.16 -13.06 -13.75
N SER A 30 18.23 -13.73 -14.13
CA SER A 30 18.89 -13.52 -15.41
C SER A 30 18.14 -14.33 -16.45
N SER A 31 17.46 -13.65 -17.37
CA SER A 31 17.02 -14.32 -18.60
C SER A 31 18.27 -14.68 -19.38
N GLY A 32 18.45 -15.95 -19.75
CA GLY A 32 19.62 -16.43 -20.50
C GLY A 32 19.95 -15.54 -21.70
N ASP A 33 21.25 -15.44 -21.96
CA ASP A 33 22.00 -14.65 -22.96
C ASP A 33 21.24 -13.48 -23.64
N GLN A 34 21.58 -12.26 -23.20
CA GLN A 34 21.15 -10.93 -23.70
C GLN A 34 19.87 -10.29 -23.12
N GLY A 35 19.20 -10.91 -22.14
CA GLY A 35 18.07 -10.27 -21.44
C GLY A 35 18.48 -9.35 -20.28
N ARG A 36 17.81 -8.20 -20.12
CA ARG A 36 17.94 -7.37 -18.89
C ARG A 36 17.53 -8.20 -17.66
N PRO A 37 18.32 -8.21 -16.57
CA PRO A 37 17.95 -8.90 -15.35
C PRO A 37 16.59 -8.42 -14.82
N ARG A 38 15.73 -9.35 -14.42
CA ARG A 38 14.37 -9.09 -13.92
C ARG A 38 14.36 -9.13 -12.40
N ARG A 39 13.90 -8.06 -11.75
CA ARG A 39 13.66 -8.04 -10.30
C ARG A 39 12.25 -8.51 -10.02
N ILE A 40 12.10 -9.69 -9.46
CA ILE A 40 10.81 -10.28 -9.12
C ILE A 40 10.59 -10.14 -7.62
N GLY A 41 9.53 -9.44 -7.22
CA GLY A 41 9.11 -9.35 -5.83
C GLY A 41 8.03 -10.38 -5.52
N GLN A 42 8.17 -11.12 -4.43
CA GLN A 42 7.00 -11.81 -3.87
C GLN A 42 6.04 -10.77 -3.32
N LEU A 43 4.78 -10.81 -3.78
CA LEU A 43 3.81 -9.82 -3.35
C LEU A 43 3.53 -9.97 -1.85
N ARG A 44 3.55 -11.19 -1.31
CA ARG A 44 3.17 -11.45 0.08
C ARG A 44 4.32 -11.85 1.01
N ALA A 45 4.08 -11.69 2.30
CA ALA A 45 4.98 -12.12 3.37
C ALA A 45 5.20 -13.65 3.32
N VAL A 46 6.38 -14.07 3.76
CA VAL A 46 6.79 -15.47 3.85
C VAL A 46 5.82 -16.21 4.79
N GLN A 47 5.35 -17.38 4.34
CA GLN A 47 4.41 -18.23 5.08
C GLN A 47 3.06 -17.54 5.41
N ALA A 48 2.69 -16.49 4.68
CA ALA A 48 1.37 -15.88 4.85
C ALA A 48 0.26 -16.90 4.49
N PRO A 49 -0.72 -17.14 5.39
CA PRO A 49 -1.84 -18.01 5.08
C PRO A 49 -2.70 -17.40 3.97
N VAL A 50 -3.40 -18.26 3.22
CA VAL A 50 -4.52 -17.82 2.38
C VAL A 50 -5.59 -17.31 3.32
N VAL A 51 -6.07 -16.10 3.05
CA VAL A 51 -7.18 -15.51 3.79
C VAL A 51 -8.38 -15.45 2.85
N ASP A 52 -9.50 -16.02 3.28
CA ASP A 52 -10.70 -16.14 2.46
C ASP A 52 -11.36 -14.77 2.20
N SER A 53 -11.15 -13.79 3.09
CA SER A 53 -11.62 -12.42 2.90
C SER A 53 -10.68 -11.41 3.54
N LEU A 54 -10.42 -10.32 2.82
CA LEU A 54 -9.66 -9.17 3.31
C LEU A 54 -10.61 -8.04 3.73
N PRO A 55 -10.29 -7.28 4.80
CA PRO A 55 -10.98 -6.03 5.10
C PRO A 55 -11.05 -5.14 3.85
N THR A 56 -12.24 -4.60 3.54
CA THR A 56 -12.47 -3.93 2.26
C THR A 56 -13.06 -2.54 2.48
N ALA A 57 -12.21 -1.53 2.32
CA ALA A 57 -12.63 -0.14 2.39
C ALA A 57 -13.35 0.29 1.10
N VAL A 58 -14.32 1.18 1.25
CA VAL A 58 -14.89 1.93 0.12
C VAL A 58 -14.32 3.34 0.09
N VAL A 59 -13.73 3.70 -1.04
CA VAL A 59 -13.13 5.01 -1.31
C VAL A 59 -13.78 5.63 -2.53
N ARG A 60 -13.62 6.95 -2.71
CA ARG A 60 -13.98 7.62 -3.96
C ARG A 60 -12.77 8.15 -4.69
N VAL A 61 -12.81 8.05 -6.02
CA VAL A 61 -11.85 8.66 -6.94
C VAL A 61 -12.62 9.08 -8.19
N HIS A 62 -12.33 10.27 -8.70
CA HIS A 62 -13.04 10.86 -9.85
C HIS A 62 -14.58 10.89 -9.68
N GLY A 63 -15.08 10.96 -8.44
CA GLY A 63 -16.52 10.94 -8.12
C GLY A 63 -17.15 9.55 -8.05
N GLU A 64 -16.43 8.49 -8.45
CA GLU A 64 -16.89 7.11 -8.44
C GLU A 64 -16.48 6.39 -7.16
N ARG A 65 -17.30 5.42 -6.71
CA ARG A 65 -17.02 4.60 -5.52
C ARG A 65 -16.31 3.31 -5.93
N HIS A 66 -15.16 3.06 -5.32
CA HIS A 66 -14.39 1.83 -5.55
C HIS A 66 -14.08 1.12 -4.23
N ARG A 67 -13.88 -0.19 -4.34
CA ARG A 67 -13.45 -1.05 -3.22
C ARG A 67 -11.95 -1.24 -3.29
N ILE A 68 -11.27 -1.06 -2.16
CA ILE A 68 -9.86 -1.40 -1.99
C ILE A 68 -9.71 -2.36 -0.82
N LYS A 69 -8.86 -3.37 -0.95
CA LYS A 69 -8.62 -4.37 0.09
C LYS A 69 -7.42 -3.97 0.93
N LEU A 70 -7.52 -4.07 2.25
CA LEU A 70 -6.40 -3.85 3.17
C LEU A 70 -5.64 -5.18 3.30
N ASP A 71 -4.45 -5.25 2.73
CA ASP A 71 -3.65 -6.47 2.67
C ASP A 71 -2.35 -6.30 3.45
N THR A 72 -2.41 -6.55 4.77
CA THR A 72 -1.24 -6.46 5.65
C THR A 72 -0.16 -7.48 5.30
N VAL A 73 -0.50 -8.54 4.56
CA VAL A 73 0.48 -9.52 4.13
C VAL A 73 1.04 -9.19 2.74
N ALA A 74 0.52 -8.20 2.01
CA ALA A 74 1.13 -7.71 0.77
C ALA A 74 2.22 -6.68 1.07
N GLN A 75 3.44 -6.85 0.54
CA GLN A 75 4.54 -5.93 0.75
C GLN A 75 4.24 -4.55 0.15
N TYR A 76 3.77 -4.52 -1.10
CA TYR A 76 3.49 -3.32 -1.87
C TYR A 76 1.99 -3.15 -2.06
N SER A 77 1.55 -1.89 -2.14
CA SER A 77 0.24 -1.62 -2.73
C SER A 77 0.28 -1.96 -4.22
N VAL A 78 -0.72 -2.69 -4.69
CA VAL A 78 -0.83 -3.11 -6.10
C VAL A 78 -2.24 -2.85 -6.60
N ALA A 79 -2.36 -2.53 -7.88
CA ALA A 79 -3.65 -2.36 -8.53
C ALA A 79 -3.63 -2.99 -9.93
N GLY A 80 -4.80 -3.45 -10.36
CA GLY A 80 -5.02 -3.94 -11.71
C GLY A 80 -4.80 -2.84 -12.77
N GLU A 81 -4.59 -3.27 -14.00
CA GLU A 81 -4.26 -2.42 -15.14
C GLU A 81 -5.28 -1.31 -15.40
N GLU A 82 -6.57 -1.60 -15.20
CA GLU A 82 -7.67 -0.65 -15.38
C GLU A 82 -7.61 0.55 -14.42
N TRP A 83 -6.91 0.43 -13.29
CA TRP A 83 -6.80 1.51 -12.32
C TRP A 83 -5.97 2.68 -12.83
N GLN A 84 -5.21 2.52 -13.93
CA GLN A 84 -4.50 3.61 -14.57
C GLN A 84 -5.39 4.82 -14.89
N GLN A 85 -6.68 4.61 -15.17
CA GLN A 85 -7.63 5.68 -15.45
C GLN A 85 -7.94 6.58 -14.24
N TYR A 86 -7.67 6.10 -13.02
CA TYR A 86 -7.99 6.78 -11.76
C TYR A 86 -6.76 7.37 -11.05
N GLY A 87 -5.57 7.20 -11.62
CA GLY A 87 -4.31 7.60 -10.98
C GLY A 87 -3.38 8.35 -11.93
N GLU A 88 -2.38 9.00 -11.33
CA GLU A 88 -1.34 9.72 -12.06
C GLU A 88 -0.07 8.87 -12.12
N LYS A 89 0.44 8.60 -13.32
CA LYS A 89 1.72 7.88 -13.49
C LYS A 89 2.86 8.67 -12.87
N GLN A 90 3.65 8.03 -12.02
CA GLN A 90 4.79 8.64 -11.36
C GLN A 90 6.07 8.42 -12.16
N HIS A 91 6.94 9.44 -12.19
CA HIS A 91 8.25 9.38 -12.84
C HIS A 91 9.33 8.76 -11.93
N VAL A 92 9.03 7.60 -11.36
CA VAL A 92 9.94 6.84 -10.49
C VAL A 92 10.03 5.39 -10.97
N LEU A 93 11.19 4.77 -10.78
CA LEU A 93 11.34 3.35 -11.07
C LEU A 93 10.58 2.53 -10.02
N PRO A 94 9.81 1.51 -10.43
CA PRO A 94 9.20 0.61 -9.47
C PRO A 94 10.30 -0.18 -8.73
N PRO A 95 10.05 -0.57 -7.46
CA PRO A 95 10.99 -1.34 -6.66
C PRO A 95 11.27 -2.72 -7.27
N VAL A 96 10.30 -3.26 -8.03
CA VAL A 96 10.38 -4.55 -8.72
C VAL A 96 9.82 -4.42 -10.14
N ASP A 97 10.31 -5.26 -11.04
CA ASP A 97 9.88 -5.30 -12.45
C ASP A 97 8.70 -6.27 -12.65
N TYR A 98 8.57 -7.26 -11.74
CA TYR A 98 7.48 -8.24 -11.72
C TYR A 98 7.03 -8.51 -10.28
N VAL A 99 5.77 -8.89 -10.12
CA VAL A 99 5.18 -9.37 -8.86
C VAL A 99 4.76 -10.82 -9.00
N GLU A 100 5.03 -11.62 -7.98
CA GLU A 100 4.62 -13.01 -7.87
C GLU A 100 3.47 -13.14 -6.87
N GLY A 101 2.32 -13.64 -7.33
CA GLY A 101 1.10 -13.85 -6.54
C GLY A 101 1.05 -15.21 -5.83
N PHE A 102 -0.07 -15.51 -5.17
CA PHE A 102 -0.23 -16.74 -4.36
C PHE A 102 -0.12 -18.04 -5.17
N THR A 103 -0.57 -18.04 -6.42
CA THR A 103 -0.51 -19.21 -7.31
C THR A 103 0.87 -19.43 -7.94
N GLY A 104 1.87 -18.61 -7.58
CA GLY A 104 3.17 -18.56 -8.27
C GLY A 104 3.12 -17.85 -9.62
N ALA A 105 1.96 -17.30 -10.01
CA ALA A 105 1.84 -16.51 -11.23
C ALA A 105 2.67 -15.22 -11.11
N VAL A 106 3.53 -14.99 -12.11
CA VAL A 106 4.39 -13.80 -12.20
C VAL A 106 3.81 -12.84 -13.22
N SER A 107 3.46 -11.64 -12.77
CA SER A 107 2.89 -10.58 -13.60
C SER A 107 3.83 -9.38 -13.67
N ARG A 108 3.88 -8.74 -14.84
CA ARG A 108 4.75 -7.58 -15.09
C ARG A 108 4.21 -6.33 -14.40
N VAL A 109 5.10 -5.52 -13.84
CA VAL A 109 4.77 -4.19 -13.31
C VAL A 109 4.88 -3.16 -14.42
N LEU A 110 3.81 -2.40 -14.66
CA LEU A 110 3.76 -1.33 -15.67
C LEU A 110 4.40 -0.02 -15.18
N GLY A 111 4.50 0.14 -13.87
CA GLY A 111 5.10 1.28 -13.18
C GLY A 111 4.35 1.63 -11.89
N VAL A 112 4.62 2.83 -11.36
CA VAL A 112 4.02 3.35 -10.12
C VAL A 112 2.98 4.40 -10.45
N TRP A 113 1.77 4.27 -9.91
CA TRP A 113 0.70 5.26 -10.03
C TRP A 113 0.35 5.81 -8.65
N ARG A 114 0.09 7.12 -8.61
CA ARG A 114 -0.40 7.81 -7.42
C ARG A 114 -1.90 7.99 -7.51
N PHE A 115 -2.59 7.59 -6.47
CA PHE A 115 -4.02 7.69 -6.32
C PHE A 115 -4.35 8.66 -5.19
N LYS A 116 -5.30 9.55 -5.46
CA LYS A 116 -5.85 10.49 -4.45
C LYS A 116 -7.28 10.09 -4.16
N PHE A 117 -7.45 9.25 -3.16
CA PHE A 117 -8.74 8.77 -2.70
C PHE A 117 -9.40 9.75 -1.75
N ARG A 118 -10.73 9.78 -1.76
CA ARG A 118 -11.56 10.38 -0.71
C ARG A 118 -12.16 9.26 0.14
N THR A 119 -11.92 9.33 1.44
CA THR A 119 -12.59 8.44 2.39
C THR A 119 -14.09 8.80 2.50
N GLN A 120 -14.84 7.98 3.25
CA GLN A 120 -16.25 8.25 3.56
C GLN A 120 -16.44 9.55 4.37
N TYR A 121 -15.38 10.05 5.01
CA TYR A 121 -15.37 11.29 5.78
C TYR A 121 -14.80 12.49 4.99
N GLU A 122 -14.78 12.42 3.65
CA GLU A 122 -14.21 13.45 2.75
C GLU A 122 -12.70 13.70 2.91
N GLN A 123 -12.00 12.84 3.66
CA GLN A 123 -10.58 13.00 3.91
C GLN A 123 -9.77 12.47 2.73
N THR A 124 -8.71 13.18 2.35
CA THR A 124 -7.77 12.71 1.32
C THR A 124 -6.89 11.58 1.86
N MET A 125 -6.77 10.51 1.08
CA MET A 125 -5.85 9.39 1.28
C MET A 125 -5.04 9.21 0.00
N GLU A 126 -3.74 9.51 0.08
CA GLU A 126 -2.82 9.37 -1.06
C GLU A 126 -2.07 8.04 -0.99
N VAL A 127 -2.10 7.28 -2.07
CA VAL A 127 -1.49 5.95 -2.17
C VAL A 127 -0.69 5.85 -3.47
N ASP A 128 0.59 5.48 -3.34
CA ASP A 128 1.39 5.02 -4.49
C ASP A 128 1.24 3.50 -4.59
N ALA A 129 0.86 2.99 -5.76
CA ALA A 129 0.68 1.56 -6.00
C ALA A 129 1.32 1.12 -7.33
N LEU A 130 1.75 -0.14 -7.38
CA LEU A 130 2.26 -0.77 -8.60
C LEU A 130 1.08 -1.17 -9.48
N ILE A 131 1.07 -0.72 -10.74
CA ILE A 131 0.13 -1.24 -11.72
C ILE A 131 0.66 -2.57 -12.26
N VAL A 132 -0.17 -3.61 -12.22
CA VAL A 132 0.18 -4.96 -12.65
C VAL A 132 -0.57 -5.32 -13.93
N GLU A 133 0.17 -5.78 -14.93
CA GLU A 133 -0.36 -6.21 -16.23
C GLU A 133 -1.32 -7.39 -16.10
N GLY A 134 -2.45 -7.33 -16.81
CA GLY A 134 -3.42 -8.43 -16.91
C GLY A 134 -4.29 -8.67 -15.66
N ALA A 135 -4.04 -7.96 -14.55
CA ALA A 135 -4.94 -7.95 -13.39
C ALA A 135 -6.04 -6.89 -13.59
N THR A 136 -7.28 -7.21 -13.22
CA THR A 136 -8.45 -6.31 -13.38
C THR A 136 -9.23 -6.23 -12.06
N GLY A 137 -9.96 -5.14 -11.83
CA GLY A 137 -10.87 -4.97 -10.68
C GLY A 137 -10.21 -4.73 -9.33
N GLU A 138 -9.05 -5.32 -9.07
CA GLU A 138 -8.49 -5.37 -7.72
C GLU A 138 -7.53 -4.23 -7.40
N PHE A 139 -7.63 -3.73 -6.16
CA PHE A 139 -6.67 -2.83 -5.55
C PHE A 139 -6.35 -3.36 -4.15
N LEU A 140 -5.08 -3.68 -3.90
CA LEU A 140 -4.57 -4.08 -2.61
C LEU A 140 -3.75 -2.93 -2.02
N LEU A 141 -4.11 -2.49 -0.82
CA LEU A 141 -3.31 -1.59 -0.03
C LEU A 141 -2.31 -2.43 0.78
N GLY A 142 -1.02 -2.30 0.46
CA GLY A 142 0.03 -3.12 1.07
C GLY A 142 0.61 -2.54 2.36
N GLU A 143 1.34 -3.39 3.06
CA GLU A 143 1.97 -3.12 4.35
C GLU A 143 3.00 -1.99 4.27
N SER A 144 3.77 -1.85 3.18
CA SER A 144 4.74 -0.75 3.05
C SER A 144 4.08 0.63 3.17
N TRP A 145 2.88 0.80 2.63
CA TRP A 145 2.10 2.03 2.80
C TRP A 145 1.63 2.19 4.25
N MET A 146 1.13 1.11 4.85
CA MET A 146 0.66 1.08 6.24
C MET A 146 1.77 1.42 7.25
N MET A 147 2.97 0.87 7.04
CA MET A 147 4.20 1.18 7.75
C MET A 147 4.57 2.65 7.61
N LYS A 148 4.63 3.16 6.37
CA LYS A 148 5.01 4.54 6.09
C LYS A 148 4.07 5.55 6.75
N LYS A 149 2.75 5.28 6.75
CA LYS A 149 1.74 6.16 7.36
C LYS A 149 1.58 5.95 8.87
N GLY A 150 2.11 4.86 9.42
CA GLY A 150 1.87 4.49 10.81
C GLY A 150 0.38 4.29 11.05
N VAL A 151 -0.22 3.28 10.42
CA VAL A 151 -1.66 3.02 10.58
C VAL A 151 -1.96 2.23 11.86
N LYS A 152 -3.15 2.43 12.41
CA LYS A 152 -3.79 1.54 13.38
C LYS A 152 -5.02 0.92 12.72
N ILE A 153 -5.07 -0.40 12.63
CA ILE A 153 -6.24 -1.15 12.15
C ILE A 153 -7.04 -1.60 13.37
N ASP A 154 -8.31 -1.23 13.42
CA ASP A 154 -9.22 -1.53 14.52
C ASP A 154 -10.35 -2.41 13.99
N PHE A 155 -10.26 -3.72 14.26
CA PHE A 155 -11.25 -4.71 13.82
C PHE A 155 -12.55 -4.66 14.63
N VAL A 156 -12.56 -4.03 15.80
CA VAL A 156 -13.78 -3.87 16.61
C VAL A 156 -14.64 -2.76 16.03
N SER A 157 -14.02 -1.64 15.64
CA SER A 157 -14.73 -0.53 15.00
C SER A 157 -14.76 -0.61 13.47
N CYS A 158 -14.10 -1.60 12.86
CA CYS A 158 -13.91 -1.73 11.41
C CYS A 158 -13.33 -0.45 10.75
N GLU A 159 -12.27 0.10 11.35
CA GLU A 159 -11.66 1.34 10.90
C GLU A 159 -10.13 1.23 10.82
N MET A 160 -9.54 1.74 9.75
CA MET A 160 -8.12 2.04 9.68
C MET A 160 -7.89 3.53 9.92
N LYS A 161 -6.98 3.85 10.83
CA LYS A 161 -6.72 5.19 11.35
C LYS A 161 -5.24 5.54 11.18
N TRP A 162 -4.93 6.76 10.77
CA TRP A 162 -3.56 7.29 10.79
C TRP A 162 -3.58 8.79 11.07
N TYR A 163 -2.41 9.39 11.26
CA TYR A 163 -2.26 10.83 11.37
C TYR A 163 -1.46 11.37 10.19
N GLU A 164 -1.83 12.55 9.72
CA GLU A 164 -1.10 13.32 8.71
C GLU A 164 -1.12 14.78 9.15
N ASP A 165 0.05 15.34 9.47
CA ASP A 165 0.22 16.71 10.00
C ASP A 165 -0.79 17.04 11.12
N ASP A 166 -0.77 16.21 12.18
CA ASP A 166 -1.69 16.21 13.34
C ASP A 166 -3.18 15.99 13.05
N THR A 167 -3.57 15.86 11.79
CA THR A 167 -4.94 15.53 11.39
C THR A 167 -5.16 14.03 11.42
N LYS A 168 -6.08 13.57 12.27
CA LYS A 168 -6.51 12.17 12.28
C LYS A 168 -7.31 11.85 11.02
N LYS A 169 -6.85 10.86 10.28
CA LYS A 169 -7.51 10.30 9.11
C LYS A 169 -8.12 8.95 9.45
N ILE A 170 -9.28 8.66 8.88
CA ILE A 170 -10.06 7.45 9.13
C ILE A 170 -10.62 6.93 7.81
N VAL A 171 -10.50 5.62 7.60
CA VAL A 171 -11.21 4.90 6.54
C VAL A 171 -11.90 3.67 7.12
N PRO A 172 -13.25 3.58 7.04
CA PRO A 172 -13.99 2.39 7.42
C PRO A 172 -13.84 1.27 6.38
N PHE A 173 -13.92 0.01 6.82
CA PHE A 173 -13.79 -1.18 5.99
C PHE A 173 -14.73 -2.33 6.38
#